data_AF-A0AAJ4EK17-F1
#
_entry.id   AF-A0AAJ4EK17-F1
#
_cell.length_a   1.000
_cell.length_b   1.000
_cell.length_c   1.000
_cell.angle_alpha   90.00
_cell.angle_beta   90.00
_cell.angle_gamma   90.00
#
_symmetry.space_group_name_H-M   'P 1'
#
loop_
_entity.id
_entity.type
_entity.pdbx_description
1 polymer ?
#
loop_
_entity_poly.entity_id
_entity_poly.type
_entity_poly.pdbx_seq_one_letter_code
_entity_poly.pdbx_strand_id
1 'polypeptide(L)'
;MQANNEKTNLELYYEWINKNSNKNKVGIKIKKIVSTLVKELKSNKDYYFNHKEANKTISFIEKSCFHTTGEYNKQNFKLELWQKAFLEALYGFYDKKTNLRRFKEALLIVGRGNEKTALASAIALKSLIL
;
A
#
# COMPACT_ATOMS: atom_id res chain seq x y z
N MET A 1 -8.40 23.65 1.89
CA MET A 1 -8.81 22.48 1.09
C MET A 1 -9.01 21.33 2.06
N GLN A 2 -10.25 20.86 2.19
CA GLN A 2 -10.72 20.00 3.27
C GLN A 2 -9.87 18.72 3.35
N ALA A 3 -9.25 18.49 4.51
CA ALA A 3 -8.75 17.19 4.89
C ALA A 3 -9.98 16.30 5.07
N ASN A 4 -10.35 15.54 4.04
CA ASN A 4 -11.31 14.47 4.24
C ASN A 4 -10.72 13.51 5.27
N ASN A 5 -11.46 13.34 6.34
CA ASN A 5 -11.19 12.50 7.51
C ASN A 5 -11.25 10.99 7.13
N GLU A 6 -10.85 10.63 5.92
CA GLU A 6 -10.87 9.27 5.40
C GLU A 6 -9.62 8.54 5.87
N LYS A 7 -9.85 7.41 6.54
CA LYS A 7 -8.80 6.49 6.97
C LYS A 7 -7.96 6.07 5.77
N THR A 8 -6.65 6.01 5.96
CA THR A 8 -5.71 5.43 4.98
C THR A 8 -5.99 3.93 4.78
N ASN A 9 -5.65 3.38 3.62
CA ASN A 9 -5.72 1.92 3.41
C ASN A 9 -4.83 1.16 4.40
N LEU A 10 -3.73 1.78 4.86
CA LEU A 10 -2.87 1.25 5.91
C LEU A 10 -3.60 1.13 7.26
N GLU A 11 -4.37 2.15 7.66
CA GLU A 11 -5.23 2.09 8.85
C GLU A 11 -6.36 1.08 8.69
N LEU A 12 -7.02 1.04 7.53
CA LEU A 12 -8.06 0.05 7.23
C LEU A 12 -7.51 -1.38 7.28
N TYR A 13 -6.29 -1.60 6.77
CA TYR A 13 -5.63 -2.89 6.82
C TYR A 13 -5.25 -3.27 8.25
N TYR A 14 -4.78 -2.32 9.06
CA TYR A 14 -4.53 -2.54 10.49
C TYR A 14 -5.79 -2.97 11.24
N GLU A 15 -6.92 -2.30 10.99
CA GLU A 15 -8.22 -2.67 11.57
C GLU A 15 -8.66 -4.07 11.13
N TRP A 16 -8.49 -4.39 9.85
CA TRP A 16 -8.80 -5.71 9.31
C TRP A 16 -7.94 -6.82 9.95
N ILE A 17 -6.65 -6.57 10.16
CA ILE A 17 -5.74 -7.49 10.87
C ILE A 17 -6.24 -7.75 12.29
N ASN A 18 -6.61 -6.71 13.03
CA ASN A 18 -7.06 -6.83 14.41
C ASN A 18 -8.39 -7.59 14.51
N LYS A 19 -9.31 -7.33 13.58
CA LYS A 19 -10.61 -8.03 13.49
C LYS A 19 -10.47 -9.52 13.12
N ASN A 20 -9.42 -9.88 12.37
CA ASN A 20 -9.16 -11.26 11.92
C ASN A 20 -7.97 -11.91 12.62
N SER A 21 -7.62 -11.44 13.82
CA SER A 21 -6.44 -11.89 14.58
C SER A 21 -6.39 -13.41 14.76
N ASN A 22 -7.54 -14.05 14.93
CA ASN A 22 -7.71 -15.50 15.17
C ASN A 22 -7.48 -16.38 13.93
N LYS A 23 -7.41 -15.82 12.71
CA LYS A 23 -7.39 -16.62 11.47
C LYS A 23 -5.97 -16.98 10.97
N ASN A 24 -4.91 -16.61 11.69
CA ASN A 24 -3.50 -16.84 11.32
C ASN A 24 -3.12 -16.48 9.86
N LYS A 25 -3.86 -15.56 9.22
CA LYS A 25 -3.65 -15.19 7.81
C LYS A 25 -2.47 -14.23 7.57
N VAL A 26 -2.02 -13.55 8.62
CA VAL A 26 -0.95 -12.54 8.55
C VAL A 26 0.13 -12.87 9.56
N GLY A 27 1.38 -12.91 9.11
CA GLY A 27 2.53 -13.21 9.96
C GLY A 27 2.76 -12.12 11.02
N ILE A 28 3.26 -12.53 12.19
CA ILE A 28 3.49 -11.65 13.36
C ILE A 28 4.37 -10.44 13.01
N LYS A 29 5.40 -10.63 12.17
CA LYS A 29 6.29 -9.56 11.71
C LYS A 29 5.53 -8.47 10.95
N ILE A 30 4.62 -8.85 10.04
CA ILE A 30 3.80 -7.90 9.27
C ILE A 30 2.84 -7.15 10.21
N LYS A 31 2.20 -7.84 11.17
CA LYS A 31 1.34 -7.20 12.17
C LYS A 31 2.09 -6.10 12.94
N LYS A 32 3.34 -6.40 13.37
CA LYS A 32 4.20 -5.44 14.06
C LYS A 32 4.54 -4.24 13.17
N ILE A 33 4.99 -4.48 11.94
CA ILE A 33 5.33 -3.41 10.98
C ILE A 33 4.14 -2.49 10.74
N VAL A 34 2.97 -3.04 10.40
CA VAL A 34 1.76 -2.25 10.15
C VAL A 34 1.37 -1.44 11.40
N SER A 35 1.43 -2.04 12.58
CA SER A 35 1.13 -1.32 13.84
C SER A 35 2.09 -0.16 14.10
N THR A 36 3.38 -0.32 13.78
CA THR A 36 4.38 0.74 13.90
C THR A 36 4.10 1.86 12.91
N LEU A 37 3.85 1.54 11.64
CA LEU A 37 3.55 2.54 10.61
C LEU A 37 2.29 3.33 10.95
N VAL A 38 1.23 2.69 11.44
CA VAL A 38 0.01 3.39 11.87
C VAL A 38 0.26 4.29 13.09
N LYS A 39 1.11 3.88 14.03
CA LYS A 39 1.52 4.76 15.14
C LYS A 39 2.31 5.97 14.63
N GLU A 40 3.23 5.75 13.69
CA GLU A 40 4.00 6.83 13.08
C GLU A 40 3.10 7.82 12.32
N LEU A 41 2.12 7.33 11.54
CA LEU A 41 1.09 8.15 10.89
C LEU A 41 0.40 9.09 11.89
N LYS A 42 -0.07 8.53 13.01
CA LYS A 42 -0.78 9.28 14.06
C LYS A 42 0.12 10.25 14.81
N SER A 43 1.36 9.84 15.10
CA SER A 43 2.32 10.68 15.81
C SER A 43 2.77 11.88 14.97
N ASN A 44 2.86 11.69 13.64
CA ASN A 44 3.33 12.69 12.68
C ASN A 44 4.57 13.45 13.19
N LYS A 45 5.53 12.77 13.82
CA LYS A 45 6.69 13.41 14.46
C LYS A 45 7.77 13.75 13.44
N ASP A 46 8.44 12.71 12.94
CA ASP A 46 9.57 12.84 12.00
C ASP A 46 9.12 12.69 10.53
N TYR A 47 8.01 11.99 10.32
CA TYR A 47 7.45 11.68 9.00
C TYR A 47 6.04 12.24 8.87
N TYR A 48 5.70 12.70 7.66
CA TYR A 48 4.33 13.05 7.29
C TYR A 48 3.84 12.13 6.17
N PHE A 49 2.52 11.99 6.08
CA PHE A 49 1.90 11.15 5.05
C PHE A 49 1.38 12.00 3.89
N ASN A 50 1.88 11.70 2.69
CA ASN A 50 1.45 12.35 1.46
C ASN A 50 0.38 11.50 0.76
N HIS A 51 -0.88 11.77 1.09
CA HIS A 51 -2.04 11.09 0.49
C HIS A 51 -2.07 11.23 -1.03
N LYS A 52 -1.64 12.38 -1.58
CA LYS A 52 -1.67 12.63 -3.01
C LYS A 52 -0.74 11.67 -3.77
N GLU A 53 0.50 11.53 -3.29
CA GLU A 53 1.50 10.66 -3.93
C GLU A 53 1.16 9.17 -3.79
N ALA A 54 0.64 8.76 -2.62
CA ALA A 54 0.15 7.40 -2.43
C ALA A 54 -1.04 7.08 -3.35
N ASN A 55 -2.06 7.95 -3.38
CA ASN A 55 -3.25 7.78 -4.21
C ASN A 55 -2.95 7.87 -5.70
N LYS A 56 -1.96 8.67 -6.11
CA LYS A 56 -1.48 8.72 -7.50
C LYS A 56 -1.00 7.35 -7.96
N THR A 57 -0.24 6.65 -7.12
CA THR A 57 0.26 5.30 -7.42
C THR A 57 -0.87 4.27 -7.51
N ILE A 58 -1.76 4.25 -6.51
CA ILE A 58 -2.92 3.33 -6.49
C ILE A 58 -3.82 3.57 -7.71
N SER A 59 -4.17 4.83 -7.96
CA SER A 59 -5.05 5.22 -9.07
C SER A 59 -4.43 4.90 -10.42
N PHE A 60 -3.11 5.08 -10.57
CA PHE A 60 -2.41 4.71 -11.80
C PHE A 60 -2.56 3.22 -12.09
N ILE A 61 -2.31 2.38 -11.08
CA ILE A 61 -2.38 0.92 -11.23
C ILE A 61 -3.82 0.49 -11.54
N GLU A 62 -4.81 0.93 -10.76
CA GLU A 62 -6.21 0.50 -10.95
C GLU A 62 -6.86 1.01 -12.24
N LYS A 63 -6.34 2.10 -12.84
CA LYS A 63 -6.86 2.68 -14.09
C LYS A 63 -6.12 2.22 -15.34
N SER A 64 -4.82 1.92 -15.23
CA SER A 64 -3.95 1.70 -16.39
C SER A 64 -3.53 0.24 -16.55
N CYS A 65 -3.60 -0.56 -15.48
CA CYS A 65 -3.24 -1.97 -15.52
C CYS A 65 -4.49 -2.84 -15.62
N PHE A 66 -4.41 -3.88 -16.45
CA PHE A 66 -5.47 -4.85 -16.67
C PHE A 66 -4.94 -6.26 -16.40
N HIS A 67 -5.82 -7.16 -15.96
CA HIS A 67 -5.46 -8.57 -15.92
C HIS A 67 -5.32 -9.10 -17.35
N THR A 68 -4.17 -9.69 -17.67
CA THR A 68 -3.86 -10.24 -18.99
C THR A 68 -4.22 -11.72 -19.13
N THR A 69 -4.57 -12.38 -18.03
CA THR A 69 -4.75 -13.84 -17.94
C THR A 69 -5.83 -14.21 -16.92
N GLY A 70 -6.46 -15.38 -17.09
CA GLY A 70 -7.44 -15.93 -16.16
C GLY A 70 -8.86 -15.39 -16.35
N GLU A 71 -9.73 -15.67 -15.38
CA GLU A 71 -11.16 -15.29 -15.42
C GLU A 71 -11.39 -13.77 -15.46
N TYR A 72 -10.41 -12.99 -14.98
CA TYR A 72 -10.47 -11.53 -14.94
C TYR A 72 -9.87 -10.86 -16.20
N ASN A 73 -9.58 -11.60 -17.27
CA ASN A 73 -8.96 -11.05 -18.47
C ASN A 73 -9.68 -9.80 -19.00
N LYS A 74 -8.91 -8.75 -19.34
CA LYS A 74 -9.36 -7.42 -19.78
C LYS A 74 -10.13 -6.61 -18.73
N GLN A 75 -10.23 -7.09 -17.48
CA GLN A 75 -10.75 -6.30 -16.37
C GLN A 75 -9.64 -5.49 -15.72
N ASN A 76 -10.02 -4.34 -15.15
CA ASN A 76 -9.09 -3.48 -14.42
C ASN A 76 -8.45 -4.24 -13.26
N PHE A 77 -7.14 -4.04 -13.07
CA PHE A 77 -6.41 -4.64 -11.97
C PHE A 77 -6.79 -3.97 -10.64
N LYS A 78 -7.85 -4.48 -10.02
CA LYS A 78 -8.38 -3.95 -8.76
C LYS A 78 -7.52 -4.42 -7.60
N LEU A 79 -6.91 -3.47 -6.89
CA LEU A 79 -5.98 -3.79 -5.83
C LEU A 79 -6.73 -4.24 -4.57
N GLU A 80 -6.25 -5.31 -3.95
CA GLU A 80 -6.71 -5.75 -2.64
C GLU A 80 -6.27 -4.77 -1.54
N LEU A 81 -6.97 -4.80 -0.41
CA LEU A 81 -6.70 -3.89 0.72
C LEU A 81 -5.24 -3.92 1.18
N TRP A 82 -4.62 -5.11 1.26
CA TRP A 82 -3.21 -5.23 1.67
C TRP A 82 -2.25 -4.69 0.60
N GLN A 83 -2.59 -4.80 -0.68
CA GLN A 83 -1.79 -4.25 -1.77
C GLN A 83 -1.83 -2.72 -1.74
N LYS A 84 -3.01 -2.14 -1.50
CA LYS A 84 -3.16 -0.69 -1.26
C LYS A 84 -2.37 -0.23 -0.04
N ALA A 85 -2.48 -0.93 1.08
CA ALA A 85 -1.72 -0.63 2.30
C ALA A 85 -0.19 -0.73 2.07
N PHE A 86 0.26 -1.72 1.29
CA PHE A 86 1.67 -1.86 0.91
C PHE A 86 2.15 -0.68 0.05
N LEU A 87 1.36 -0.26 -0.94
CA LEU A 87 1.69 0.89 -1.79
C LEU A 87 1.67 2.20 -1.00
N GLU A 88 0.71 2.39 -0.10
CA GLU A 88 0.70 3.54 0.82
C GLU A 88 1.91 3.55 1.74
N ALA A 89 2.32 2.40 2.28
CA ALA A 89 3.55 2.31 3.07
C ALA A 89 4.76 2.70 2.23
N LEU A 90 4.85 2.24 0.97
CA LEU A 90 6.01 2.47 0.11
C LEU A 90 6.06 3.90 -0.48
N TYR A 91 4.92 4.51 -0.82
CA TYR A 91 4.85 5.79 -1.54
C TYR A 91 4.29 6.95 -0.72
N GLY A 92 3.71 6.70 0.46
CA GLY A 92 3.03 7.71 1.25
C GLY A 92 3.87 8.37 2.34
N PHE A 93 4.94 7.74 2.83
CA PHE A 93 5.74 8.31 3.93
C PHE A 93 6.88 9.20 3.43
N TYR A 94 6.89 10.45 3.91
CA TYR A 94 7.91 11.45 3.59
C TYR A 94 8.58 11.96 4.86
N ASP A 95 9.90 12.14 4.80
CA ASP A 95 10.68 12.76 5.87
C ASP A 95 10.43 14.27 5.87
N LYS A 96 10.09 14.82 7.05
CA LYS A 96 9.74 16.24 7.18
C LYS A 96 10.91 17.19 6.95
N LYS A 97 12.14 16.75 7.21
CA LYS A 97 13.33 17.60 7.11
C LYS A 97 13.81 17.68 5.67
N THR A 98 13.84 16.54 4.98
CA THR A 98 14.38 16.45 3.62
C THR A 98 13.31 16.58 2.54
N ASN A 99 12.03 16.41 2.91
CA ASN A 99 10.91 16.33 1.98
C ASN A 99 11.05 15.20 0.94
N LEU A 100 11.84 14.17 1.26
CA LEU A 100 12.05 13.00 0.42
C LEU A 100 11.25 11.81 0.95
N ARG A 101 10.91 10.90 0.03
CA ARG A 101 10.24 9.65 0.37
C ARG A 101 11.13 8.79 1.26
N ARG A 102 10.58 8.33 2.39
CA ARG A 102 11.31 7.53 3.38
C ARG A 102 11.76 6.18 2.82
N PHE A 103 10.84 5.47 2.17
CA PHE A 103 11.10 4.12 1.66
C PHE A 103 11.44 4.15 0.18
N LYS A 104 12.66 3.73 -0.16
CA LYS A 104 13.13 3.59 -1.54
C LYS A 104 13.09 2.13 -2.02
N GLU A 105 13.19 1.20 -1.08
CA GLU A 105 13.21 -0.24 -1.32
C GLU A 105 12.15 -0.92 -0.45
N ALA A 106 11.65 -2.07 -0.91
CA ALA A 106 10.69 -2.87 -0.17
C ALA A 106 10.95 -4.36 -0.36
N LEU A 107 10.80 -5.13 0.72
CA LEU A 107 10.79 -6.59 0.70
C LEU A 107 9.35 -7.08 0.88
N LEU A 108 8.81 -7.74 -0.15
CA LEU A 108 7.46 -8.28 -0.14
C LEU A 108 7.48 -9.81 -0.03
N ILE A 109 7.11 -10.33 1.14
CA ILE A 109 7.02 -11.78 1.41
C ILE A 109 5.54 -12.18 1.47
N VAL A 110 5.07 -12.86 0.43
CA VAL A 110 3.65 -13.25 0.28
C VAL A 110 3.55 -14.65 -0.30
N GLY A 111 2.54 -15.41 0.14
CA GLY A 111 2.26 -16.76 -0.35
C GLY A 111 1.91 -16.82 -1.84
N ARG A 112 1.93 -18.03 -2.41
CA ARG A 112 1.50 -18.29 -3.80
C ARG A 112 0.02 -17.90 -4.00
N GLY A 113 -0.32 -17.39 -5.17
CA GLY A 113 -1.70 -17.05 -5.54
C GLY A 113 -2.16 -15.62 -5.21
N ASN A 114 -1.35 -14.80 -4.54
CA ASN A 114 -1.72 -13.43 -4.17
C ASN A 114 -1.27 -12.36 -5.19
N GLU A 115 -1.19 -12.73 -6.47
CA GLU A 115 -0.93 -11.80 -7.59
C GLU A 115 0.32 -10.89 -7.45
N LYS A 116 1.30 -11.30 -6.64
CA LYS A 116 2.51 -10.50 -6.36
C LYS A 116 3.33 -10.15 -7.62
N THR A 117 3.31 -11.02 -8.62
CA THR A 117 3.98 -10.77 -9.91
C THR A 117 3.28 -9.67 -10.69
N ALA A 118 1.95 -9.69 -10.75
CA ALA A 118 1.17 -8.64 -11.41
C ALA A 118 1.37 -7.29 -10.71
N LEU A 119 1.35 -7.28 -9.37
CA LEU A 119 1.65 -6.08 -8.58
C LEU A 119 3.06 -5.54 -8.86
N ALA A 120 4.08 -6.39 -8.91
CA ALA A 120 5.45 -5.98 -9.21
C ALA A 120 5.56 -5.36 -10.61
N SER A 121 4.94 -5.97 -11.63
CA SER A 121 4.90 -5.41 -12.99
C SER A 121 4.20 -4.05 -13.05
N ALA A 122 3.08 -3.89 -12.32
CA ALA A 122 2.35 -2.63 -12.26
C ALA A 122 3.17 -1.52 -11.57
N ILE A 123 3.90 -1.85 -10.50
CA ILE A 123 4.82 -0.92 -9.82
C ILE A 123 5.98 -0.53 -10.74
N ALA A 124 6.55 -1.47 -11.48
CA ALA A 124 7.63 -1.21 -12.43
C ALA A 124 7.16 -0.27 -13.55
N LEU A 125 5.99 -0.55 -14.15
CA LEU A 125 5.38 0.30 -15.16
C LEU A 125 5.10 1.71 -14.62
N LYS A 126 4.54 1.81 -13.41
CA LYS A 126 4.34 3.10 -12.73
C LYS A 126 5.64 3.86 -12.59
N SER A 127 6.72 3.19 -12.19
CA SER A 127 8.00 3.83 -11.88
C SER A 127 8.75 4.29 -13.14
N LEU A 128 8.46 3.68 -14.29
CA LEU A 128 8.97 4.12 -15.59
C LEU A 128 8.24 5.36 -16.10
N ILE A 129 6.93 5.48 -15.85
CA ILE A 129 6.09 6.54 -16.41
C ILE A 129 5.99 7.77 -15.48
N LEU A 130 6.00 7.58 -14.16
CA LEU A 130 5.68 8.59 -13.13
C LEU A 130 6.79 8.78 -12.10
#